data_AF-A0A286TBR1-F1
#
_entry.id   AF-A0A286TBR1-F1
#
_cell.length_a   1.000
_cell.length_b   1.000
_cell.length_c   1.000
_cell.angle_alpha   90.00
_cell.angle_beta   90.00
_cell.angle_gamma   90.00
#
_symmetry.space_group_name_H-M   'P 1'
#
loop_
_entity.id
_entity.type
_entity.pdbx_description
1 polymer ?
#
loop_
_entity_poly.entity_id
_entity_poly.type
_entity_poly.pdbx_seq_one_letter_code
_entity_poly.pdbx_strand_id
1 'polypeptide(L)'
;MTITPQTLTKLETLRKEHLESDLIALIADQYDMTAADAMKLYYSSQLSQQVADGSYGIEQLDARYLLDDLQRYEPQLFRTVNATE
;
A
#
# COMPACT_ATOMS: atom_id res chain seq x y z
N MET A 1 19.37 -21.35 -14.16
CA MET A 1 18.30 -20.36 -14.35
C MET A 1 18.96 -19.06 -14.76
N THR A 2 18.77 -18.62 -16.01
CA THR A 2 19.37 -17.37 -16.49
C THR A 2 18.41 -16.24 -16.14
N ILE A 3 18.79 -15.38 -15.19
CA ILE A 3 17.98 -14.20 -14.88
C ILE A 3 18.18 -13.21 -16.04
N THR A 4 17.09 -12.95 -16.77
CA THR A 4 17.07 -11.92 -17.82
C THR A 4 16.51 -10.61 -17.25
N PRO A 5 16.84 -9.46 -17.84
CA PRO A 5 16.24 -8.18 -17.43
C PRO A 5 14.71 -8.21 -17.42
N GLN A 6 14.10 -8.91 -18.39
CA GLN A 6 12.64 -9.07 -18.48
C GLN A 6 12.08 -9.86 -17.29
N THR A 7 12.79 -10.90 -16.85
CA THR A 7 12.41 -11.70 -15.67
C THR A 7 12.54 -10.88 -14.38
N LEU A 8 13.57 -10.04 -14.28
CA LEU A 8 13.77 -9.16 -13.14
C LEU A 8 12.64 -8.13 -13.02
N THR A 9 12.34 -7.40 -14.10
CA THR A 9 11.25 -6.41 -14.12
C THR A 9 9.91 -7.04 -13.75
N LYS A 10 9.64 -8.27 -14.24
CA LYS A 10 8.40 -8.98 -13.88
C LYS A 10 8.32 -9.32 -12.39
N LEU A 11 9.44 -9.70 -11.77
CA LEU A 11 9.49 -9.98 -10.33
C LEU A 11 9.30 -8.71 -9.50
N GLU A 12 9.87 -7.59 -9.94
CA GLU A 12 9.68 -6.27 -9.30
C GLU A 12 8.21 -5.84 -9.36
N THR A 13 7.55 -5.98 -10.51
CA THR A 13 6.12 -5.70 -10.64
C THR A 13 5.29 -6.59 -9.73
N LEU A 14 5.51 -7.90 -9.74
CA LEU A 14 4.77 -8.85 -8.88
C LEU A 14 4.96 -8.54 -7.39
N ARG A 15 6.16 -8.13 -6.99
CA ARG A 15 6.43 -7.74 -5.61
C ARG A 15 5.61 -6.50 -5.22
N LYS A 16 5.59 -5.48 -6.08
CA LYS A 16 4.80 -4.26 -5.84
C LYS A 16 3.32 -4.59 -5.71
N GLU A 17 2.76 -5.34 -6.65
CA GLU A 17 1.35 -5.76 -6.61
C GLU A 17 1.02 -6.55 -5.34
N HIS A 18 1.93 -7.41 -4.87
CA HIS A 18 1.76 -8.15 -3.61
C HIS A 18 1.77 -7.21 -2.40
N LEU A 19 2.72 -6.26 -2.35
CA LEU A 19 2.80 -5.27 -1.29
C LEU A 19 1.54 -4.39 -1.21
N GLU A 20 1.05 -3.92 -2.36
CA GLU A 20 -0.19 -3.15 -2.45
C GLU A 20 -1.38 -3.98 -1.94
N SER A 21 -1.46 -5.25 -2.34
CA SER A 21 -2.52 -6.15 -1.90
C SER A 21 -2.49 -6.37 -0.39
N ASP A 22 -1.30 -6.58 0.18
CA ASP A 22 -1.12 -6.75 1.62
C ASP A 22 -1.52 -5.48 2.40
N LEU A 23 -1.12 -4.29 1.90
CA LEU A 23 -1.50 -3.01 2.48
C LEU A 23 -3.01 -2.80 2.49
N ILE A 24 -3.68 -3.03 1.36
CA ILE A 24 -5.13 -2.91 1.23
C ILE A 24 -5.83 -3.89 2.19
N ALA A 25 -5.35 -5.13 2.28
CA ALA A 25 -5.92 -6.13 3.18
C ALA A 25 -5.77 -5.72 4.65
N LEU A 26 -4.61 -5.19 5.05
CA LEU A 26 -4.38 -4.70 6.41
C LEU A 26 -5.25 -3.49 6.75
N ILE A 27 -5.42 -2.55 5.81
CA ILE A 27 -6.31 -1.40 6.00
C ILE A 27 -7.76 -1.87 6.18
N ALA A 28 -8.21 -2.82 5.35
CA ALA A 28 -9.57 -3.37 5.43
C ALA A 28 -9.83 -4.05 6.79
N ASP A 29 -8.89 -4.88 7.24
CA ASP A 29 -8.97 -5.60 8.51
C ASP A 29 -8.92 -4.67 9.74
N GLN A 30 -7.99 -3.72 9.77
CA GLN A 30 -7.77 -2.86 10.93
C GLN A 30 -8.89 -1.82 11.15
N TYR A 31 -9.58 -1.42 10.09
CA TYR A 31 -10.61 -0.38 10.12
C TYR A 31 -12.02 -0.88 9.80
N ASP A 32 -12.22 -2.19 9.74
CA ASP A 32 -13.51 -2.84 9.43
C ASP A 32 -14.19 -2.22 8.19
N MET A 33 -13.42 -2.08 7.10
CA MET A 33 -13.89 -1.48 5.85
C MET A 33 -13.87 -2.47 4.69
N THR A 34 -14.69 -2.20 3.67
CA THR A 34 -14.70 -3.05 2.48
C THR A 34 -13.37 -2.97 1.74
N ALA A 35 -13.01 -4.01 1.00
CA ALA A 35 -11.82 -3.99 0.15
C ALA A 35 -11.83 -2.82 -0.84
N ALA A 36 -13.01 -2.41 -1.32
CA ALA A 36 -13.15 -1.26 -2.22
C ALA A 36 -12.85 0.07 -1.52
N ASP A 37 -13.30 0.24 -0.28
CA ASP A 37 -13.01 1.44 0.52
C ASP A 37 -11.53 1.50 0.91
N ALA A 38 -10.94 0.36 1.28
CA ALA A 38 -9.51 0.25 1.57
C ALA A 38 -8.65 0.56 0.33
N MET A 39 -9.02 0.06 -0.85
CA MET A 39 -8.37 0.43 -2.12
C MET A 39 -8.46 1.93 -2.36
N LYS A 40 -9.64 2.51 -2.21
CA LYS A 40 -9.85 3.94 -2.43
C LYS A 40 -9.01 4.79 -1.47
N LEU A 41 -8.94 4.38 -0.20
CA LEU A 41 -8.08 5.02 0.81
C LEU A 41 -6.61 4.91 0.40
N TYR A 42 -6.13 3.70 0.10
CA TYR A 42 -4.75 3.46 -0.28
C TYR A 42 -4.35 4.28 -1.51
N TYR A 43 -5.10 4.20 -2.62
CA TYR A 43 -4.76 4.94 -3.85
C TYR A 43 -4.96 6.46 -3.74
N SER A 44 -5.61 6.96 -2.68
CA SER A 44 -5.66 8.39 -2.37
C SER A 44 -4.45 8.90 -1.59
N SER A 45 -3.62 8.00 -1.07
CA SER A 45 -2.45 8.33 -0.25
C SER A 45 -1.24 8.75 -1.08
N GLN A 46 -0.38 9.58 -0.50
CA GLN A 46 0.95 9.84 -1.03
C GLN A 46 1.83 8.59 -0.98
N LEU A 47 1.64 7.72 0.01
CA LEU A 47 2.32 6.44 0.10
C LEU A 47 2.16 5.60 -1.19
N SER A 48 0.95 5.54 -1.75
CA SER A 48 0.70 4.76 -2.98
C SER A 48 1.55 5.25 -4.17
N GLN A 49 1.72 6.57 -4.29
CA GLN A 49 2.59 7.16 -5.32
C GLN A 49 4.05 6.81 -5.07
N GLN A 50 4.50 6.86 -3.81
CA GLN A 50 5.87 6.50 -3.45
C GLN A 50 6.19 5.03 -3.73
N VAL A 51 5.24 4.11 -3.50
CA VAL A 51 5.39 2.69 -3.84
C VAL A 51 5.44 2.49 -5.36
N ALA A 52 4.57 3.17 -6.11
CA ALA A 52 4.58 3.12 -7.57
C ALA A 52 5.92 3.60 -8.15
N ASP A 53 6.41 4.73 -7.66
CA ASP A 53 7.67 5.35 -8.09
C ASP A 53 8.93 4.61 -7.61
N GLY A 54 8.80 3.68 -6.66
CA GLY A 54 9.95 3.03 -6.00
C GLY A 54 10.78 4.04 -5.21
N SER A 55 10.13 5.06 -4.66
CA SER A 55 10.79 6.15 -3.93
C SER A 55 11.46 5.58 -2.68
N TYR A 56 12.74 5.90 -2.50
CA TYR A 56 13.53 5.49 -1.32
C TYR A 56 13.60 3.98 -1.06
N GLY A 57 13.19 3.13 -2.02
CA GLY A 57 13.13 1.67 -1.86
C GLY A 57 12.04 1.19 -0.91
N ILE A 58 10.99 1.99 -0.66
CA ILE A 58 9.93 1.62 0.29
C ILE A 58 9.12 0.40 -0.17
N GLU A 59 9.12 0.08 -1.47
CA GLU A 59 8.48 -1.13 -2.01
C GLU A 59 9.18 -2.43 -1.55
N GLN A 60 10.31 -2.31 -0.86
CA GLN A 60 11.01 -3.41 -0.22
C GLN A 60 10.59 -3.62 1.25
N LEU A 61 9.88 -2.67 1.86
CA LEU A 61 9.49 -2.70 3.27
C LEU A 61 8.24 -3.56 3.52
N ASP A 62 7.99 -3.87 4.78
CA ASP A 62 6.82 -4.65 5.21
C ASP A 62 5.54 -3.79 5.18
N ALA A 63 4.43 -4.39 4.75
CA ALA A 63 3.14 -3.71 4.63
C ALA A 63 2.67 -3.10 5.96
N ARG A 64 2.95 -3.74 7.11
CA ARG A 64 2.57 -3.19 8.43
C ARG A 64 3.35 -1.93 8.77
N TYR A 65 4.64 -1.91 8.47
CA TYR A 65 5.48 -0.72 8.67
C TYR A 65 4.97 0.45 7.81
N LEU A 66 4.62 0.18 6.55
CA LEU A 66 4.07 1.17 5.65
C LEU A 66 2.68 1.66 6.08
N LEU A 67 1.86 0.79 6.68
CA LEU A 67 0.59 1.18 7.27
C LEU A 67 0.78 2.10 8.49
N ASP A 68 1.73 1.79 9.37
CA ASP A 68 2.07 2.67 10.51
C ASP A 68 2.52 4.06 10.01
N ASP A 69 3.35 4.12 8.97
CA ASP A 69 3.76 5.37 8.34
C ASP A 69 2.57 6.10 7.71
N LEU A 70 1.69 5.40 7.00
CA LEU A 70 0.46 5.97 6.43
C LEU A 70 -0.42 6.60 7.51
N GLN A 71 -0.59 5.93 8.65
CA GLN A 71 -1.34 6.45 9.80
C GLN A 71 -0.67 7.66 10.43
N ARG A 72 0.65 7.65 10.53
CA ARG A 72 1.44 8.72 11.15
C ARG A 72 1.47 9.99 10.31
N TYR A 73 1.64 9.86 8.99
CA TYR A 73 1.88 10.98 8.09
C TYR A 73 0.61 11.45 7.36
N GLU A 74 -0.37 10.55 7.17
CA GLU A 74 -1.64 10.87 6.51
C GLU A 74 -2.89 10.52 7.35
N PRO A 75 -2.95 10.91 8.64
CA PRO A 75 -4.07 10.55 9.53
C PRO A 75 -5.43 11.07 9.04
N GLN A 76 -5.46 12.11 8.20
CA GLN A 76 -6.67 12.67 7.61
C GLN A 76 -7.47 11.66 6.78
N LEU A 77 -6.80 10.67 6.17
CA LEU A 77 -7.46 9.66 5.32
C LEU A 77 -8.37 8.73 6.13
N PHE A 78 -8.06 8.55 7.42
CA PHE A 78 -8.80 7.67 8.32
C PHE A 78 -9.88 8.41 9.13
N ARG A 79 -9.87 9.76 9.16
CA ARG A 79 -10.87 10.55 9.90
C ARG A 79 -12.23 10.57 9.23
N THR A 80 -12.28 10.42 7.91
CA THR A 80 -13.53 10.36 7.13
C THR A 80 -14.35 9.10 7.39
N VAL A 81 -13.77 8.07 8.01
CA VAL A 81 -14.46 6.80 8.32
C VAL A 81 -15.32 6.92 9.60
N ASN A 82 -14.95 7.82 10.53
CA ASN A 82 -15.59 7.95 11.84
C ASN A 82 -16.60 9.13 11.96
N ALA A 83 -16.93 9.79 10.85
CA ALA A 83 -17.78 10.99 10.85
C ALA A 83 -19.28 10.70 10.53
N THR A 84 -19.65 9.43 10.51
CA THR A 84 -21.02 8.95 10.27
C THR A 84 -21.50 8.10 11.44
N GLU A 85 -21.64 8.73 12.61
CA GLU A 85 -22.51 8.28 13.70
C GLU A 85 -23.30 9.48 14.24
#